data_AF-A0A957VQ56-F1
#
_entry.id   AF-A0A957VQ56-F1
#
_cell.length_a   1.000
_cell.length_b   1.000
_cell.length_c   1.000
_cell.angle_alpha   90.00
_cell.angle_beta   90.00
_cell.angle_gamma   90.00
#
_symmetry.space_group_name_H-M   'P 1'
#
loop_
_entity.id
_entity.type
_entity.pdbx_description
1 polymer ?
#
loop_
_entity_poly.entity_id
_entity_poly.type
_entity_poly.pdbx_seq_one_letter_code
_entity_poly.pdbx_strand_id
1 'polypeptide(L)'
;MAFNQLSRDGENPTWRILEFLQRNGSATIKQLEELLGVTTTAVRQHLGSLQSEGYVERRRVSAGVGRPHHVYSLTDKKHDLFACHCDDLALTLLEEVFALEGAEQANRLLSRVSDRLAQKYASEVRSSMLRERVQELAGALYAKGVLVDVEP
;
A
#
# COMPACT_ATOMS: atom_id res chain seq x y z
N MET A 1 -19.54 7.02 -5.78
CA MET A 1 -20.37 5.82 -5.57
C MET A 1 -19.88 4.55 -6.29
N ALA A 2 -18.88 4.59 -7.19
CA ALA A 2 -18.44 3.39 -7.95
C ALA A 2 -17.39 2.49 -7.25
N PHE A 3 -16.76 2.98 -6.17
CA PHE A 3 -15.53 2.40 -5.63
C PHE A 3 -15.73 1.13 -4.80
N ASN A 4 -16.85 1.03 -4.08
CA ASN A 4 -17.19 -0.13 -3.24
C ASN A 4 -17.46 -1.41 -4.07
N GLN A 5 -17.53 -1.29 -5.40
CA GLN A 5 -17.74 -2.39 -6.34
C GLN A 5 -16.42 -3.03 -6.80
N LEU A 6 -15.30 -2.30 -6.77
CA LEU A 6 -14.00 -2.81 -7.24
C LEU A 6 -13.35 -3.78 -6.24
N SER A 7 -13.59 -3.57 -4.94
CA SER A 7 -12.98 -4.35 -3.86
C SER A 7 -13.75 -5.61 -3.47
N ARG A 8 -15.00 -5.79 -3.93
CA ARG A 8 -15.87 -6.91 -3.49
C ARG A 8 -15.69 -8.22 -4.28
N ASP A 9 -15.10 -8.17 -5.48
CA ASP A 9 -14.96 -9.34 -6.33
C ASP A 9 -13.47 -9.61 -6.63
N GLY A 10 -12.90 -10.66 -6.02
CA GLY A 10 -11.54 -11.16 -6.33
C GLY A 10 -11.36 -11.59 -7.80
N GLU A 11 -12.44 -11.54 -8.60
CA GLU A 11 -12.46 -11.79 -10.04
C GLU A 11 -12.23 -10.53 -10.89
N ASN A 12 -12.21 -9.32 -10.30
CA ASN A 12 -12.09 -8.09 -11.07
C ASN A 12 -10.66 -7.89 -11.64
N PRO A 13 -10.47 -7.85 -12.98
CA PRO A 13 -9.15 -7.72 -13.59
C PRO A 13 -8.39 -6.46 -13.18
N THR A 14 -9.06 -5.32 -13.00
CA THR A 14 -8.41 -4.07 -12.58
C THR A 14 -7.93 -4.14 -11.14
N TRP A 15 -8.68 -4.77 -10.23
CA TRP A 15 -8.23 -4.98 -8.85
C TRP A 15 -7.00 -5.87 -8.77
N ARG A 16 -6.99 -6.99 -9.52
CA ARG A 16 -5.83 -7.90 -9.60
C ARG A 16 -4.58 -7.19 -10.12
N ILE A 17 -4.71 -6.26 -11.08
CA ILE A 17 -3.59 -5.41 -11.53
C ILE A 17 -3.09 -4.53 -10.37
N LEU A 18 -3.98 -3.84 -9.67
CA LEU A 18 -3.61 -2.95 -8.57
C LEU A 18 -2.87 -3.71 -7.45
N GLU A 19 -3.39 -4.87 -7.03
CA GLU A 19 -2.73 -5.73 -6.03
C GLU A 19 -1.34 -6.20 -6.49
N PHE A 20 -1.23 -6.61 -7.75
CA PHE A 20 0.04 -7.04 -8.32
C PHE A 20 1.07 -5.91 -8.31
N LEU A 21 0.67 -4.71 -8.71
CA LEU A 21 1.52 -3.52 -8.70
C LEU A 21 1.91 -3.10 -7.28
N GLN A 22 1.00 -3.21 -6.31
CA GLN A 22 1.29 -2.93 -4.90
C GLN A 22 2.38 -3.86 -4.35
N ARG A 23 2.33 -5.16 -4.70
CA ARG A 23 3.28 -6.17 -4.22
C ARG A 23 4.63 -6.11 -4.94
N ASN A 24 4.64 -5.83 -6.25
CA ASN A 24 5.85 -5.90 -7.09
C ASN A 24 6.46 -4.53 -7.42
N GLY A 25 5.81 -3.43 -7.00
CA GLY A 25 6.21 -2.06 -7.27
C GLY A 25 5.92 -1.58 -8.70
N SER A 26 6.25 -2.39 -9.71
CA SER A 26 5.91 -2.10 -11.11
C SER A 26 5.74 -3.36 -11.95
N ALA A 27 5.07 -3.23 -13.09
CA ALA A 27 4.89 -4.33 -14.04
C ALA A 27 4.96 -3.86 -15.50
N THR A 28 5.43 -4.75 -16.37
CA THR A 28 5.28 -4.65 -17.82
C THR A 28 3.92 -5.18 -18.26
N ILE A 29 3.49 -4.83 -19.48
CA ILE A 29 2.25 -5.39 -20.05
C ILE A 29 2.31 -6.93 -20.09
N LYS A 30 3.45 -7.51 -20.44
CA LYS A 30 3.63 -8.97 -20.50
C LYS A 30 3.36 -9.67 -19.17
N GLN A 31 3.88 -9.11 -18.08
CA GLN A 31 3.62 -9.66 -16.74
C GLN A 31 2.15 -9.58 -16.36
N LEU A 32 1.45 -8.53 -16.79
CA LEU A 32 0.01 -8.38 -16.55
C LEU A 32 -0.83 -9.28 -17.47
N GLU A 33 -0.38 -9.58 -18.67
CA GLU A 33 -0.98 -10.61 -19.53
C GLU A 33 -0.89 -11.99 -18.89
N GLU A 34 0.29 -12.36 -18.39
CA GLU A 34 0.52 -13.61 -17.66
C GLU A 34 -0.33 -13.71 -16.39
N LEU A 35 -0.46 -12.60 -15.64
CA LEU A 35 -1.28 -12.51 -14.44
C LEU A 35 -2.76 -12.79 -14.73
N LEU A 36 -3.31 -12.16 -15.77
CA LEU A 36 -4.75 -12.15 -16.04
C LEU A 36 -5.18 -13.26 -17.02
N GLY A 37 -4.25 -13.84 -17.78
CA GLY A 37 -4.56 -14.78 -18.84
C GLY A 37 -5.29 -14.13 -20.03
N VAL A 38 -5.06 -12.83 -20.27
CA VAL A 38 -5.75 -12.04 -21.30
C VAL A 38 -4.78 -11.41 -22.28
N THR A 39 -5.32 -10.87 -23.38
CA THR A 39 -4.52 -10.26 -24.45
C THR A 39 -3.96 -8.88 -24.06
N THR A 40 -2.92 -8.44 -24.76
CA THR A 40 -2.30 -7.12 -24.62
C THR A 40 -3.34 -6.00 -24.68
N THR A 41 -4.32 -6.13 -25.57
CA THR A 41 -5.37 -5.13 -25.78
C THR A 41 -6.26 -5.00 -24.56
N ALA A 42 -6.67 -6.12 -23.97
CA ALA A 42 -7.47 -6.13 -22.74
C ALA A 42 -6.70 -5.50 -21.57
N VAL A 43 -5.42 -5.87 -21.39
CA VAL A 43 -4.55 -5.25 -20.38
C VAL A 43 -4.44 -3.74 -20.59
N ARG A 44 -4.24 -3.27 -21.83
CA ARG A 44 -4.17 -1.83 -22.14
C ARG A 44 -5.46 -1.11 -21.84
N GLN A 45 -6.62 -1.74 -22.06
CA GLN A 45 -7.91 -1.15 -21.72
C GLN A 45 -8.07 -0.97 -20.20
N HIS A 46 -7.75 -2.00 -19.42
CA HIS A 46 -7.76 -1.90 -17.95
C HIS A 46 -6.79 -0.84 -17.43
N LEU A 47 -5.55 -0.83 -17.92
CA LEU A 47 -4.57 0.19 -17.57
C LEU A 47 -5.03 1.58 -17.98
N GLY A 48 -5.68 1.72 -19.15
CA GLY A 48 -6.25 2.99 -19.59
C GLY A 48 -7.28 3.55 -18.61
N SER A 49 -8.19 2.70 -18.10
CA SER A 49 -9.17 3.10 -17.07
C SER A 49 -8.45 3.55 -15.79
N LEU A 50 -7.55 2.71 -15.27
CA LEU A 50 -6.79 3.01 -14.05
C LEU A 50 -5.92 4.26 -14.16
N GLN A 51 -5.38 4.55 -15.34
CA GLN A 51 -4.65 5.78 -15.63
C GLN A 51 -5.59 6.99 -15.66
N SER A 52 -6.76 6.88 -16.29
CA SER A 52 -7.75 7.97 -16.31
C SER A 52 -8.29 8.30 -14.93
N GLU A 53 -8.38 7.30 -14.06
CA GLU A 53 -8.79 7.45 -12.65
C GLU A 53 -7.64 7.88 -11.74
N GLY A 54 -6.41 7.93 -12.25
CA GLY A 54 -5.22 8.40 -11.55
C GLY A 54 -4.58 7.40 -10.58
N TYR A 55 -4.93 6.11 -10.64
CA TYR A 55 -4.34 5.06 -9.78
C TYR A 55 -3.01 4.52 -10.29
N VAL A 56 -2.81 4.57 -11.61
CA VAL A 56 -1.62 4.00 -12.26
C VAL A 56 -0.93 5.08 -13.10
N GLU A 57 0.40 5.09 -13.07
CA GLU A 57 1.23 5.88 -13.96
C GLU A 57 2.07 4.98 -14.89
N ARG A 58 2.42 5.52 -16.06
CA ARG A 58 3.23 4.84 -17.07
C ARG A 58 4.59 5.52 -17.18
N ARG A 59 5.66 4.75 -16.97
CA ARG A 59 7.04 5.22 -17.12
C ARG A 59 7.74 4.51 -18.27
N ARG A 60 8.58 5.24 -19.00
CA ARG A 60 9.48 4.65 -20.00
C ARG A 60 10.75 4.22 -19.30
N VAL A 61 11.12 2.95 -19.45
CA VAL A 61 12.39 2.41 -18.92
C VAL A 61 13.31 2.16 -20.10
N SER A 62 14.47 2.80 -20.06
CA SER A 62 15.57 2.52 -20.99
C SER A 62 16.64 1.75 -20.25
N ALA A 63 16.64 0.42 -20.39
CA ALA A 63 17.65 -0.44 -19.79
C ALA A 63 18.76 -0.69 -20.82
N GLY A 64 19.75 0.21 -20.88
CA GLY A 64 20.98 0.04 -21.68
C GLY A 64 20.74 -0.39 -23.14
N VAL A 65 21.50 -1.40 -23.60
CA VAL A 65 21.42 -1.96 -24.96
C VAL A 65 20.12 -2.78 -25.10
N GLY A 66 19.04 -2.12 -25.51
CA GLY A 66 17.75 -2.76 -25.76
C GLY A 66 16.67 -1.76 -26.19
N ARG A 67 15.58 -2.25 -26.78
CA ARG A 67 14.44 -1.38 -27.15
C ARG A 67 13.78 -0.86 -25.87
N PRO A 68 13.58 0.47 -25.74
CA PRO A 68 12.88 1.04 -24.59
C PRO A 68 11.51 0.38 -24.42
N HIS A 69 11.16 0.03 -23.19
CA HIS A 69 9.85 -0.54 -22.86
C HIS A 69 9.13 0.32 -21.82
N HIS A 70 7.86 0.02 -21.60
CA HIS A 70 7.05 0.73 -20.62
C HIS A 70 6.78 -0.17 -19.42
N VAL A 71 6.86 0.43 -18.24
CA VAL A 71 6.41 -0.16 -16.99
C VAL A 71 5.30 0.71 -16.41
N TYR A 72 4.43 0.07 -15.65
CA TYR A 72 3.30 0.68 -14.97
C TYR A 72 3.54 0.54 -13.47
N SER A 73 3.27 1.59 -12.71
CA SER A 73 3.37 1.60 -11.25
C SER A 73 2.17 2.33 -10.66
N LEU A 74 1.87 2.06 -9.39
CA LEU A 74 0.85 2.80 -8.67
C LEU A 74 1.29 4.24 -8.42
N THR A 75 0.34 5.16 -8.44
CA THR A 75 0.52 6.53 -7.95
C THR A 75 0.34 6.58 -6.44
N ASP A 76 0.52 7.75 -5.83
CA ASP A 76 0.23 7.96 -4.40
C ASP A 76 -1.26 7.75 -4.06
N LYS A 77 -2.16 7.74 -5.06
CA LYS A 77 -3.59 7.40 -4.88
C LYS A 77 -3.82 5.94 -4.46
N LYS A 78 -2.77 5.11 -4.45
CA LYS A 78 -2.81 3.75 -3.88
C LYS A 78 -3.22 3.70 -2.42
N HIS A 79 -2.98 4.78 -1.68
CA HIS A 79 -3.30 4.90 -0.28
C HIS A 79 -4.82 4.78 -0.03
N ASP A 80 -5.64 5.32 -0.93
CA ASP A 80 -7.10 5.17 -0.90
C ASP A 80 -7.55 3.71 -1.09
N LEU A 81 -6.73 2.87 -1.74
CA LEU A 81 -7.06 1.48 -2.10
C LEU A 81 -6.58 0.46 -1.05
N PHE A 82 -5.37 0.65 -0.52
CA PHE A 82 -4.65 -0.39 0.21
C PHE A 82 -4.46 -0.11 1.71
N ALA A 83 -4.79 1.09 2.20
CA ALA A 83 -4.63 1.41 3.60
C ALA A 83 -5.51 0.57 4.55
N CYS A 84 -6.51 -0.15 4.03
CA CYS A 84 -7.58 -0.73 4.87
C CYS A 84 -7.90 -2.23 4.70
N HIS A 85 -7.06 -3.03 4.02
CA HIS A 85 -7.41 -4.45 3.74
C HIS A 85 -7.12 -5.43 4.90
N CYS A 86 -6.70 -4.96 6.07
CA CYS A 86 -6.59 -5.78 7.29
C CYS A 86 -7.58 -5.37 8.38
N ASP A 87 -8.57 -4.53 8.05
CA ASP A 87 -9.19 -3.69 9.05
C ASP A 87 -10.33 -4.41 9.74
N ASP A 88 -11.40 -4.78 9.05
CA ASP A 88 -12.63 -5.18 9.76
C ASP A 88 -12.45 -6.35 10.72
N LEU A 89 -11.81 -7.46 10.31
CA LEU A 89 -11.62 -8.60 11.21
C LEU A 89 -10.62 -8.30 12.34
N ALA A 90 -9.49 -7.66 12.03
CA ALA A 90 -8.47 -7.40 13.04
C ALA A 90 -8.91 -6.31 14.03
N LEU A 91 -9.62 -5.29 13.54
CA LEU A 91 -10.23 -4.23 14.33
C LEU A 91 -11.32 -4.81 15.23
N THR A 92 -12.23 -5.62 14.67
CA THR A 92 -13.29 -6.31 15.45
C THR A 92 -12.67 -7.19 16.54
N LEU A 93 -11.64 -7.97 16.23
CA LEU A 93 -10.94 -8.79 17.23
C LEU A 93 -10.29 -7.93 18.33
N LEU A 94 -9.67 -6.81 17.96
CA LEU A 94 -9.04 -5.91 18.91
C LEU A 94 -10.07 -5.22 19.82
N GLU A 95 -11.20 -4.81 19.26
CA GLU A 95 -12.34 -4.25 19.99
C GLU A 95 -12.91 -5.24 21.01
N GLU A 96 -13.13 -6.50 20.61
CA GLU A 96 -13.59 -7.55 21.51
C GLU A 96 -12.58 -7.85 22.63
N VAL A 97 -11.28 -7.89 22.31
CA VAL A 97 -10.22 -8.05 23.33
C VAL A 97 -10.24 -6.91 24.34
N PHE A 98 -10.41 -5.67 23.88
CA PHE A 98 -10.50 -4.51 24.78
C PHE A 98 -11.77 -4.50 25.62
N ALA A 99 -12.90 -4.95 25.05
CA ALA A 99 -14.16 -5.09 25.77
C ALA A 99 -14.07 -6.14 26.90
N LEU A 100 -13.37 -7.25 26.66
CA LEU A 100 -13.20 -8.34 27.63
C LEU A 100 -12.23 -7.98 28.76
N GLU A 101 -11.12 -7.32 28.45
CA GLU A 101 -10.02 -7.09 29.40
C GLU A 101 -10.13 -5.74 30.15
N GLY A 102 -10.92 -4.79 29.63
CA GLY A 102 -11.11 -3.48 30.21
C GLY A 102 -9.96 -2.49 29.95
N ALA A 103 -10.19 -1.23 30.35
CA ALA A 103 -9.33 -0.10 29.95
C ALA A 103 -7.89 -0.17 30.46
N GLU A 104 -7.65 -0.74 31.66
CA GLU A 104 -6.31 -0.83 32.23
C GLU A 104 -5.42 -1.79 31.43
N GLN A 105 -5.93 -2.99 31.13
CA GLN A 105 -5.23 -4.00 30.35
C GLN A 105 -5.06 -3.57 28.90
N ALA A 106 -6.06 -2.89 28.32
CA ALA A 106 -5.94 -2.28 26.99
C ALA A 106 -4.77 -1.27 26.92
N ASN A 107 -4.66 -0.38 27.90
CA ASN A 107 -3.54 0.58 27.98
C ASN A 107 -2.19 -0.13 28.14
N ARG A 108 -2.12 -1.18 28.97
CA ARG A 108 -0.89 -1.99 29.11
C ARG A 108 -0.51 -2.67 27.79
N LEU A 109 -1.49 -3.20 27.05
CA LEU A 109 -1.25 -3.81 25.75
C LEU A 109 -0.73 -2.79 24.75
N LEU A 110 -1.39 -1.63 24.65
CA LEU A 110 -0.98 -0.53 23.77
C LEU A 110 0.44 -0.06 24.08
N SER A 111 0.80 0.13 25.35
CA SER A 111 2.17 0.49 25.74
C SER A 111 3.19 -0.54 25.24
N ARG A 112 2.92 -1.83 25.40
CA ARG A 112 3.83 -2.90 24.93
C ARG A 112 3.92 -2.97 23.42
N VAL A 113 2.83 -2.68 22.71
CA VAL A 113 2.82 -2.57 21.24
C VAL A 113 3.68 -1.38 20.82
N SER A 114 3.50 -0.22 21.44
CA SER A 114 4.33 0.98 21.19
C SER A 114 5.81 0.71 21.41
N ASP A 115 6.19 0.07 22.52
CA ASP A 115 7.59 -0.27 22.81
C ASP A 115 8.19 -1.21 21.75
N ARG A 116 7.43 -2.24 21.34
CA ARG A 116 7.87 -3.17 20.29
C ARG A 116 8.04 -2.48 18.95
N LEU A 117 7.10 -1.59 18.58
CA LEU A 117 7.21 -0.82 17.35
C LEU A 117 8.40 0.13 17.43
N ALA A 118 8.58 0.86 18.53
CA ALA A 118 9.72 1.75 18.73
C ALA A 118 11.05 0.99 18.58
N GLN A 119 11.20 -0.19 19.18
CA GLN A 119 12.39 -1.03 19.02
C GLN A 119 12.57 -1.51 17.58
N LYS A 120 11.49 -1.90 16.90
CA LYS A 120 11.54 -2.35 15.50
C LYS A 120 12.05 -1.27 14.56
N TYR A 121 11.68 -0.01 14.79
CA TYR A 121 12.06 1.13 13.94
C TYR A 121 13.27 1.91 14.49
N ALA A 122 13.83 1.53 15.64
CA ALA A 122 14.91 2.27 16.29
C ALA A 122 16.16 2.44 15.41
N SER A 123 16.47 1.48 14.54
CA SER A 123 17.62 1.55 13.62
C SER A 123 17.39 2.49 12.43
N GLU A 124 16.14 2.84 12.15
CA GLU A 124 15.72 3.71 11.04
C GLU A 124 15.64 5.19 11.48
N VAL A 125 15.69 5.46 12.79
CA VAL A 125 15.66 6.80 13.40
C VAL A 125 17.01 7.08 14.06
N ARG A 126 17.72 8.11 13.59
CA ARG A 126 19.11 8.41 14.01
C ARG A 126 19.28 9.80 14.59
N SER A 127 18.40 10.75 14.25
CA SER A 127 18.53 12.11 14.75
C SER A 127 18.34 12.18 16.28
N SER A 128 18.98 13.17 16.91
CA SER A 128 18.75 13.53 18.31
C SER A 128 17.63 14.55 18.48
N MET A 129 17.28 15.29 17.42
CA MET A 129 16.25 16.32 17.46
C MET A 129 14.86 15.70 17.25
N LEU A 130 13.91 16.00 18.14
CA LEU A 130 12.58 15.40 18.13
C LEU A 130 11.88 15.53 16.77
N ARG A 131 11.90 16.73 16.18
CA ARG A 131 11.28 17.00 14.87
C ARG A 131 11.84 16.08 13.79
N GLU A 132 13.16 15.98 13.71
CA GLU A 132 13.82 15.13 12.71
C GLU A 132 13.56 13.64 12.98
N ARG A 133 13.52 13.22 14.24
CA ARG A 133 13.15 11.84 14.60
C ARG A 133 11.75 11.46 14.14
N VAL A 134 10.79 12.38 14.30
CA VAL A 134 9.41 12.18 13.84
C VAL A 134 9.36 12.10 12.31
N GLN A 135 10.11 12.94 11.61
CA GLN A 135 10.22 12.91 10.14
C GLN A 135 10.88 11.61 9.64
N GLU A 136 11.96 11.15 10.28
CA GLU A 136 12.63 9.89 9.95
C GLU A 136 11.71 8.68 10.15
N LEU A 137 10.98 8.65 11.27
CA LEU A 137 9.99 7.60 11.55
C LEU A 137 8.85 7.62 10.53
N ALA A 138 8.32 8.80 10.19
CA ALA A 138 7.29 8.93 9.17
C ALA A 138 7.77 8.43 7.80
N GLY A 139 9.01 8.76 7.41
CA GLY A 139 9.62 8.23 6.19
C GLY A 139 9.78 6.70 6.19
N ALA A 140 10.21 6.13 7.32
CA ALA A 140 10.31 4.68 7.51
C ALA A 140 8.97 3.96 7.38
N LEU A 141 7.90 4.54 7.95
CA LEU A 141 6.54 4.02 7.86
C LEU A 141 5.97 4.16 6.44
N TYR A 142 6.20 5.30 5.78
CA TYR A 142 5.79 5.53 4.39
C TYR A 142 6.44 4.54 3.42
N ALA A 143 7.73 4.25 3.59
CA ALA A 143 8.45 3.25 2.80
C ALA A 143 7.84 1.83 2.92
N LYS A 144 7.12 1.56 4.02
CA LYS A 144 6.41 0.29 4.27
C LYS A 144 4.92 0.36 3.92
N GLY A 145 4.48 1.44 3.28
CA GLY A 145 3.12 1.62 2.78
C GLY A 145 2.11 2.12 3.82
N VAL A 146 2.58 2.64 4.96
CA VAL A 146 1.72 3.25 5.98
C VAL A 146 1.58 4.75 5.68
N LEU A 147 0.35 5.24 5.65
CA LEU A 147 0.06 6.68 5.60
C LEU A 147 0.44 7.33 6.93
N VAL A 148 1.28 8.36 6.88
CA VAL A 148 1.67 9.14 8.04
C VAL A 148 1.65 10.62 7.68
N ASP A 149 1.02 11.42 8.53
CA ASP A 149 1.08 12.87 8.46
C ASP A 149 1.87 13.40 9.67
N VAL A 150 2.67 14.45 9.45
CA VAL A 150 3.53 15.05 10.48
C VAL A 150 3.25 16.54 10.53
N GLU A 151 2.54 16.96 11.56
CA GLU A 151 2.30 18.37 11.83
C GLU A 151 3.50 19.01 12.56
N PRO A 152 3.83 20.28 12.24
CA PRO A 152 5.04 20.98 12.72
C PRO A 152 5.02 21.40 14.20
#